data_AF-A0A0A2XW28-F1
#
_entry.id   AF-A0A0A2XW28-F1
#
_cell.length_a   1.000
_cell.length_b   1.000
_cell.length_c   1.000
_cell.angle_alpha   90.00
_cell.angle_beta   90.00
_cell.angle_gamma   90.00
#
_symmetry.space_group_name_H-M   'P 1'
#
loop_
_entity.id
_entity.type
_entity.pdbx_description
1 polymer ?
#
loop_
_entity_poly.entity_id
_entity_poly.type
_entity_poly.pdbx_seq_one_letter_code
_entity_poly.pdbx_strand_id
1 'polypeptide(L)' 'MRNEDYYNHAEQAAELEKKQQYHDAALHWQLASGKAKKEINCEYATERSKFCNRMAVRPFSRGEQ' A
#
# COMPACT_ATOMS: atom_id res chain seq x y z
N MET A 1 19.98 -8.98 8.60
CA MET A 1 19.63 -7.70 7.93
C MET A 1 18.13 -7.53 7.97
N ARG A 2 17.63 -6.58 8.79
CA ARG A 2 16.21 -6.21 8.78
C ARG A 2 15.84 -5.71 7.38
N ASN A 3 14.61 -5.97 6.99
CA ASN A 3 14.06 -5.51 5.72
C ASN A 3 13.58 -4.05 5.88
N GLU A 4 14.46 -3.17 6.36
CA GLU A 4 14.11 -1.83 6.86
C GLU A 4 13.46 -0.98 5.78
N ASP A 5 13.93 -1.09 4.53
CA ASP A 5 13.32 -0.41 3.39
C ASP A 5 11.86 -0.81 3.16
N TYR A 6 11.54 -2.10 3.27
CA TYR A 6 10.14 -2.56 3.19
C TYR A 6 9.29 -1.93 4.29
N TYR A 7 9.75 -1.98 5.54
CA TYR A 7 8.98 -1.49 6.68
C TYR A 7 8.79 0.03 6.62
N ASN A 8 9.81 0.78 6.20
CA ASN A 8 9.73 2.24 6.03
C ASN A 8 8.70 2.61 4.97
N HIS A 9 8.74 1.97 3.80
CA HIS A 9 7.76 2.22 2.74
C HIS A 9 6.35 1.77 3.15
N ALA A 10 6.22 0.62 3.82
CA ALA A 10 4.93 0.11 4.29
C ALA A 10 4.29 1.00 5.37
N GLU A 11 5.08 1.52 6.31
CA GLU A 11 4.60 2.45 7.34
C GLU A 11 4.14 3.76 6.72
N GLN A 12 4.93 4.34 5.80
CA GLN A 12 4.55 5.55 5.10
C GLN A 12 3.29 5.35 4.25
N ALA A 13 3.15 4.20 3.57
CA ALA A 13 1.96 3.86 2.82
C ALA A 13 0.71 3.80 3.74
N ALA A 14 0.82 3.14 4.89
CA ALA A 14 -0.26 3.05 5.86
C ALA A 14 -0.68 4.42 6.43
N GLU A 15 0.27 5.33 6.66
CA GLU A 15 -0.04 6.71 7.08
C GLU A 15 -0.78 7.50 5.99
N LEU A 16 -0.41 7.31 4.72
CA LEU A 16 -1.10 7.91 3.57
C LEU A 16 -2.53 7.36 3.41
N GLU A 17 -2.73 6.07 3.63
CA GLU A 17 -4.07 5.45 3.62
C GLU A 17 -4.99 6.06 4.68
N LYS A 18 -4.49 6.29 5.91
CA LYS A 18 -5.26 6.98 6.98
C LYS A 18 -5.67 8.39 6.58
N LYS A 19 -4.84 9.07 5.79
CA LYS A 19 -5.11 10.41 5.23
C LYS A 19 -5.95 10.36 3.94
N GLN A 20 -6.38 9.18 3.51
CA GLN A 20 -7.12 8.95 2.25
C GLN A 20 -6.33 9.38 1.00
N GLN A 21 -5.00 9.50 1.09
CA GLN A 21 -4.10 9.81 -0.01
C GLN A 21 -3.75 8.52 -0.76
N TYR A 22 -4.75 7.89 -1.36
CA TYR A 22 -4.62 6.53 -1.90
C TYR A 22 -3.67 6.43 -3.11
N HIS A 23 -3.51 7.50 -3.90
CA HIS A 23 -2.56 7.50 -5.01
C HIS A 23 -1.11 7.36 -4.50
N ASP A 24 -0.73 8.21 -3.55
CA ASP A 24 0.60 8.18 -2.94
C ASP A 24 0.81 6.89 -2.15
N ALA A 25 -0.22 6.42 -1.43
CA ALA A 25 -0.16 5.14 -0.71
C ALA A 25 0.11 3.96 -1.67
N ALA A 26 -0.53 3.94 -2.84
CA ALA A 26 -0.31 2.88 -3.83
C ALA A 26 1.14 2.82 -4.32
N LEU A 27 1.76 3.99 -4.54
CA LEU A 27 3.17 4.10 -4.93
C LEU A 27 4.09 3.57 -3.83
N HIS A 28 3.86 3.97 -2.57
CA HIS A 28 4.66 3.48 -1.45
C HIS A 28 4.52 1.97 -1.25
N TRP A 29 3.32 1.40 -1.43
CA TRP A 29 3.12 -0.04 -1.40
C TRP A 29 3.83 -0.76 -2.56
N GLN A 30 3.84 -0.18 -3.75
CA GLN A 30 4.58 -0.76 -4.89
C GLN A 30 6.10 -0.73 -4.66
N LEU A 31 6.63 0.34 -4.05
CA LEU A 31 8.03 0.40 -3.64
C LEU A 31 8.33 -0.64 -2.56
N ALA A 32 7.44 -0.80 -1.57
CA ALA A 32 7.57 -1.81 -0.53
C ALA A 32 7.63 -3.22 -1.12
N SER A 33 6.77 -3.56 -2.08
CA SER A 33 6.78 -4.89 -2.71
C SER A 33 8.11 -5.16 -3.43
N GLY A 34 8.65 -4.19 -4.17
CA GLY A 34 9.96 -4.31 -4.83
C GLY A 34 11.15 -4.43 -3.87
N LYS A 35 11.00 -3.96 -2.62
CA LYS A 35 12.02 -4.09 -1.55
C LYS A 35 11.80 -5.30 -0.65
N ALA A 36 10.68 -6.02 -0.80
CA ALA A 36 10.36 -7.15 0.06
C ALA A 36 11.28 -8.35 -0.21
N LYS A 37 12.00 -8.81 0.82
CA LYS A 37 12.83 -10.03 0.74
C LYS A 37 12.04 -11.33 0.93
N LYS A 38 10.87 -11.24 1.55
CA LYS A 38 9.96 -12.38 1.77
C LYS A 38 8.79 -12.28 0.79
N GLU A 39 8.46 -13.39 0.16
CA GLU A 39 7.34 -13.49 -0.78
C GLU A 39 6.02 -12.98 -0.16
N ILE A 40 5.70 -13.43 1.05
CA ILE A 40 4.49 -12.99 1.77
C ILE A 40 4.40 -11.46 1.94
N ASN A 41 5.53 -10.78 2.12
CA ASN A 41 5.57 -9.32 2.23
C ASN A 41 5.41 -8.65 0.86
N CYS A 42 5.97 -9.26 -0.19
CA CYS A 42 5.81 -8.80 -1.56
C CYS A 42 4.36 -8.89 -2.01
N GLU A 43 3.71 -10.04 -1.75
CA GLU A 43 2.30 -10.28 -2.06
C GLU A 43 1.41 -9.31 -1.30
N TYR A 44 1.61 -9.18 0.02
CA TYR A 44 0.85 -8.26 0.84
C TYR A 44 0.92 -6.82 0.32
N ALA A 45 2.14 -6.32 0.06
CA ALA A 45 2.33 -4.96 -0.44
C ALA A 45 1.76 -4.78 -1.87
N THR A 46 1.84 -5.81 -2.72
CA THR A 46 1.25 -5.79 -4.06
C THR A 46 -0.27 -5.68 -4.00
N GLU A 47 -0.93 -6.49 -3.16
CA GLU A 47 -2.38 -6.42 -3.00
C GLU A 47 -2.82 -5.09 -2.37
N ARG A 48 -2.05 -4.54 -1.41
CA ARG A 48 -2.32 -3.20 -0.87
C ARG A 48 -2.18 -2.10 -1.92
N SER A 49 -1.17 -2.18 -2.78
CA SER A 49 -1.00 -1.23 -3.90
C SER A 49 -2.20 -1.28 -4.85
N LYS A 50 -2.68 -2.48 -5.21
CA LYS A 50 -3.90 -2.66 -6.03
C LYS A 50 -5.14 -2.07 -5.36
N PHE A 51 -5.32 -2.33 -4.06
CA PHE A 51 -6.42 -1.75 -3.28
C PHE A 51 -6.39 -0.22 -3.31
N CYS A 52 -5.22 0.37 -3.03
CA CYS A 52 -5.06 1.81 -3.04
C CYS A 52 -5.29 2.42 -4.43
N ASN A 53 -4.80 1.78 -5.50
CA ASN A 53 -5.11 2.20 -6.88
C ASN A 53 -6.61 2.20 -7.17
N ARG A 54 -7.33 1.16 -6.72
CA ARG A 54 -8.80 1.12 -6.84
C ARG A 54 -9.46 2.27 -6.08
N MET A 55 -9.03 2.50 -4.83
CA MET A 55 -9.55 3.58 -3.98
C MET A 55 -9.25 4.97 -4.53
N ALA A 56 -8.11 5.16 -5.23
CA ALA A 56 -7.77 6.43 -5.86
C ALA A 56 -8.66 6.76 -7.07
N VAL A 57 -9.08 5.74 -7.84
CA VAL A 57 -9.91 5.92 -9.04
C VAL A 57 -11.41 5.93 -8.70
N ARG A 58 -11.85 4.98 -7.86
CA ARG A 58 -13.24 4.82 -7.46
C ARG A 58 -13.28 4.46 -5.97
N PRO A 59 -13.25 5.47 -5.08
CA PRO A 59 -13.49 5.25 -3.65
C PRO A 59 -14.81 4.51 -3.46
N PHE A 60 -14.90 3.64 -2.46
CA PHE A 60 -16.20 3.08 -2.08
C PHE A 60 -17.14 4.21 -1.68
N SER A 61 -18.22 4.39 -2.43
CA SER A 61 -19.34 5.21 -2.00
C SER A 61 -19.86 4.60 -0.70
N ARG A 62 -19.89 5.34 0.41
CA ARG A 62 -20.66 4.95 1.59
C ARG A 62 -22.14 4.91 1.19
N GLY A 63 -22.63 3.78 0.70
CA GLY A 63 -24.00 3.72 0.18
C GLY A 63 -24.51 2.38 -0.37
N GLU A 64 -23.79 1.27 -0.19
CA GLU A 64 -24.35 -0.07 -0.41
C GLU A 64 -24.13 -0.90 0.87
N GLN A 65 -25.01 -0.68 1.85
CA GLN A 65 -25.37 -1.62 2.91
C GLN A 65 -26.88 -1.77 2.91
#